data_AF-G2FZS0-F1
#
_entry.id   AF-G2FZS0-F1
#
_cell.length_a   1.000
_cell.length_b   1.000
_cell.length_c   1.000
_cell.angle_alpha   90.00
_cell.angle_beta   90.00
_cell.angle_gamma   90.00
#
_symmetry.space_group_name_H-M   'P 1'
#
loop_
_entity.id
_entity.type
_entity.pdbx_description
1 polymer ?
#
loop_
_entity_poly.entity_id
_entity_poly.type
_entity_poly.pdbx_seq_one_letter_code
_entity_poly.pdbx_strand_id
1 'polypeptide(L)' 'MIHEIHLQTKNHDEMIDITAQIQDFLTTQNIKDSLVVVYCPHTTAGITINENADPDVQKDFLRRLDEIYPWEKRRK' A
#
# COMPACT_ATOMS: atom_id res chain seq x y z
N MET A 1 -6.45 -1.83 20.11
CA MET A 1 -7.53 -1.10 19.42
C MET A 1 -7.48 -1.48 17.95
N ILE A 2 -8.63 -1.57 17.29
CA ILE A 2 -8.72 -1.84 15.85
C ILE A 2 -9.28 -0.58 15.20
N HIS A 3 -8.66 -0.15 14.10
CA HIS A 3 -9.10 0.97 13.29
C HIS A 3 -9.17 0.54 11.83
N GLU A 4 -10.24 0.90 11.15
CA GLU A 4 -10.47 0.53 9.76
C GLU A 4 -10.29 1.74 8.84
N ILE A 5 -9.39 1.60 7.87
CA ILE A 5 -9.16 2.60 6.82
C ILE A 5 -9.78 2.05 5.54
N HIS A 6 -10.75 2.79 4.99
CA HIS A 6 -11.37 2.46 3.70
C HIS A 6 -10.60 3.13 2.58
N LEU A 7 -10.15 2.34 1.60
CA LEU A 7 -9.41 2.81 0.43
C LEU A 7 -10.22 2.53 -0.83
N GLN A 8 -10.20 3.49 -1.75
CA GLN A 8 -10.79 3.33 -3.07
C GLN A 8 -9.65 3.34 -4.10
N THR A 9 -9.46 2.21 -4.79
CA THR A 9 -8.51 2.09 -5.90
C THR A 9 -9.14 2.61 -7.19
N LYS A 10 -8.30 3.09 -8.11
CA LYS A 10 -8.71 3.61 -9.42
C LYS A 10 -8.19 2.79 -10.59
N ASN A 11 -7.13 2.01 -10.37
CA ASN A 11 -6.49 1.18 -11.38
C ASN A 11 -6.49 -0.29 -10.96
N HIS A 12 -6.14 -1.18 -11.90
CA HIS A 12 -6.01 -2.62 -11.63
C HIS A 12 -4.91 -2.90 -10.60
N ASP A 13 -3.73 -2.31 -10.80
CA ASP A 13 -2.61 -2.28 -9.89
C ASP A 13 -2.29 -0.82 -9.51
N GLU A 14 -2.17 -0.54 -8.22
CA GLU A 14 -1.97 0.81 -7.69
C GLU A 14 -1.24 0.73 -6.35
N MET A 15 -0.29 1.64 -6.14
CA MET A 15 0.30 1.87 -4.82
C MET A 15 -0.38 3.09 -4.20
N ILE A 16 -0.96 2.92 -3.03
CA ILE A 16 -1.62 3.98 -2.27
C ILE A 16 -0.82 4.21 -1.00
N ASP A 17 -0.31 5.42 -0.82
CA ASP A 17 0.29 5.82 0.44
C ASP A 17 -0.78 6.02 1.52
N ILE A 18 -0.64 5.28 2.61
CA ILE A 18 -1.54 5.31 3.77
C ILE A 18 -0.89 5.88 5.04
N THR A 19 0.33 6.43 4.90
CA THR A 19 1.13 6.91 6.04
C THR A 19 0.42 8.00 6.82
N ALA A 20 -0.21 8.96 6.13
CA ALA A 20 -0.93 10.06 6.76
C ALA A 20 -2.12 9.57 7.59
N GLN A 21 -2.92 8.65 7.04
CA GLN A 21 -4.09 8.07 7.71
C GLN A 21 -3.69 7.31 8.99
N ILE A 22 -2.57 6.58 8.95
CA ILE A 22 -2.02 5.90 10.13
C ILE A 22 -1.53 6.93 11.16
N GLN A 23 -0.77 7.94 10.73
CA GLN A 23 -0.24 8.97 11.63
C GLN A 23 -1.36 9.77 12.31
N ASP A 24 -2.42 10.11 11.58
CA ASP A 24 -3.58 10.83 12.10
C ASP A 24 -4.30 10.01 13.18
N PHE A 25 -4.45 8.70 12.95
CA PHE A 25 -5.01 7.78 13.94
C PHE A 25 -4.16 7.75 15.22
N LEU A 26 -2.84 7.57 15.10
CA LEU A 26 -1.94 7.51 16.27
C LEU A 26 -1.92 8.82 17.06
N THR A 27 -1.93 9.96 16.35
CA THR A 27 -1.93 11.29 16.94
C THR A 27 -3.24 11.54 17.71
N THR A 28 -4.38 11.15 17.14
CA THR A 28 -5.69 11.29 17.79
C THR A 28 -5.79 10.45 19.07
N GLN A 29 -5.09 9.32 19.15
CA GLN A 29 -5.05 8.46 20.33
C GLN A 29 -3.99 8.89 21.36
N ASN A 30 -3.22 9.96 21.08
CA ASN A 30 -2.14 10.46 21.92
C ASN A 30 -1.11 9.39 22.30
N ILE A 31 -0.85 8.46 21.36
CA ILE A 31 0.09 7.35 21.54
C ILE A 31 1.50 7.83 21.17
N LYS A 32 2.46 7.64 22.08
CA LYS A 32 3.87 8.03 21.86
C LYS A 32 4.77 6.86 21.50
N ASP A 33 4.66 5.77 22.27
CA ASP A 33 5.47 4.56 22.10
C ASP A 33 4.55 3.36 21.98
N SER A 34 4.47 2.77 20.80
CA SER A 34 3.63 1.60 20.56
C SER A 34 4.10 0.78 19.36
N LEU A 35 3.60 -0.46 19.28
CA LEU A 35 3.69 -1.27 18.08
C LEU A 35 2.38 -1.15 17.29
N VAL A 36 2.48 -0.83 16.02
CA VAL A 36 1.35 -0.78 15.09
C VAL A 36 1.42 -1.97 14.16
N VAL A 37 0.32 -2.70 14.05
CA VAL A 37 0.15 -3.78 13.07
C VAL A 37 -0.80 -3.29 11.99
N VAL A 38 -0.31 -3.21 10.76
CA VAL A 38 -1.11 -2.89 9.58
C VAL A 38 -1.44 -4.19 8.86
N TYR A 39 -2.72 -4.41 8.60
CA TYR A 39 -3.23 -5.65 8.03
C TYR A 39 -4.16 -5.36 6.86
N CYS A 40 -4.00 -6.09 5.75
CA CYS A 40 -4.92 -6.08 4.63
C CYS A 40 -5.75 -7.38 4.63
N PRO A 41 -7.09 -7.31 4.74
CA PRO A 41 -7.94 -8.51 4.71
C PRO A 41 -8.18 -9.09 3.31
N HIS A 42 -7.59 -8.52 2.26
CA HIS A 42 -7.84 -8.91 0.87
C HIS A 42 -6.71 -9.80 0.34
N THR A 43 -7.06 -10.87 -0.38
CA THR A 43 -6.08 -11.81 -0.95
C THR A 43 -5.37 -11.28 -2.20
N THR A 44 -5.88 -10.22 -2.81
CA THR A 44 -5.38 -9.61 -4.05
C THR A 44 -4.73 -8.25 -3.82
N ALA A 45 -4.46 -7.88 -2.57
CA ALA A 45 -3.75 -6.66 -2.20
C ALA A 45 -2.78 -6.96 -1.06
N GLY A 46 -1.80 -6.10 -0.85
CA GLY A 46 -0.78 -6.28 0.19
C GLY A 46 -0.39 -4.96 0.85
N ILE A 47 0.40 -5.07 1.91
CA ILE A 47 1.04 -3.93 2.58
C ILE A 47 2.54 -4.07 2.39
N THR A 48 3.20 -2.97 2.06
CA THR A 48 4.65 -2.88 1.96
C THR A 48 5.13 -1.57 2.55
N ILE A 49 6.41 -1.51 2.93
CA ILE A 49 7.09 -0.29 3.34
C ILE A 49 8.25 -0.11 2.37
N ASN A 50 8.29 1.04 1.70
CA ASN A 50 9.32 1.37 0.72
C ASN A 50 9.58 2.89 0.73
N GLU A 51 10.55 3.34 -0.07
CA GLU A 51 10.83 4.74 -0.29
C GLU A 51 9.62 5.47 -0.89
N ASN A 52 9.34 6.67 -0.36
CA ASN A 52 8.23 7.53 -0.76
C ASN A 52 8.69 8.96 -1.10
N ALA A 53 9.99 9.16 -1.33
CA ALA A 53 10.55 10.45 -1.72
C ALA A 53 10.53 10.66 -3.25
N ASP A 54 10.71 9.58 -4.01
CA ASP A 54 10.66 9.58 -5.47
C ASP A 54 9.44 8.79 -5.97
N PRO A 55 8.46 9.43 -6.64
CA PRO A 55 7.28 8.74 -7.16
C PRO A 55 7.60 7.69 -8.23
N ASP A 56 8.80 7.73 -8.85
CA ASP A 56 9.19 6.74 -9.84
C ASP A 56 9.48 5.36 -9.22
N VAL A 57 9.81 5.29 -7.92
CA VAL A 57 9.97 4.02 -7.20
C VAL A 57 8.67 3.20 -7.23
N GLN A 58 7.52 3.85 -7.03
CA GLN A 58 6.22 3.17 -7.05
C GLN A 58 5.89 2.64 -8.45
N LYS A 59 6.15 3.46 -9.49
CA LYS A 59 5.93 3.07 -10.89
C LYS A 59 6.83 1.91 -11.29
N ASP A 60 8.08 1.94 -10.87
CA ASP A 60 9.05 0.89 -11.16
C ASP A 60 8.68 -0.41 -10.46
N PHE A 61 8.21 -0.34 -9.22
CA PHE A 61 7.74 -1.52 -8.48
C PHE A 61 6.61 -2.22 -9.25
N LEU A 62 5.57 -1.47 -9.62
CA LEU A 62 4.42 -2.01 -10.36
C LEU A 62 4.84 -2.54 -11.73
N ARG A 63 5.64 -1.77 -12.48
CA ARG A 63 6.19 -2.20 -13.77
C ARG A 63 6.94 -3.52 -13.68
N ARG A 64 7.79 -3.69 -12.66
CA ARG A 64 8.57 -4.93 -12.47
C ARG A 64 7.69 -6.12 -12.12
N LEU A 65 6.63 -5.92 -11.34
CA LEU A 65 5.66 -6.98 -11.07
C LEU A 65 4.94 -7.41 -12.35
N ASP A 66 4.46 -6.48 -13.17
CA ASP A 66 3.80 -6.80 -14.44
C ASP A 66 4.76 -7.44 -15.46
N GLU A 67 6.03 -7.08 -15.47
CA GLU A 67 7.03 -7.73 -16.32
C GLU A 67 7.24 -9.22 -15.96
N ILE A 68 7.28 -9.55 -14.67
CA ILE A 68 7.58 -10.90 -14.17
C ILE A 68 6.31 -11.76 -14.08
N TYR A 69 5.20 -11.17 -13.65
CA TYR A 69 3.90 -11.80 -13.45
C TYR A 69 2.83 -11.04 -14.22
N PRO A 70 2.87 -11.06 -15.56
CA PRO A 70 2.01 -10.21 -16.39
C PRO A 70 0.55 -10.55 -16.21
N TRP A 71 -0.28 -9.50 -16.13
CA TRP A 71 -1.73 -9.65 -16.08
C TRP A 71 -2.27 -10.29 -17.36
N GLU A 72 -1.82 -9.82 -18.52
CA GLU A 72 -2.18 -10.38 -19.81
C GLU A 72 -1.11 -11.33 -20.34
N LYS A 73 -1.52 -12.51 -20.81
CA LYS A 73 -0.62 -13.39 -21.53
C LYS A 73 -0.18 -12.71 -22.83
N ARG A 74 1.12 -12.39 -22.94
CA ARG A 74 1.70 -11.96 -24.22
C ARG A 74 1.41 -13.03 -25.27
N ARG A 75 0.65 -12.67 -26.30
CA ARG A 75 0.42 -13.56 -27.46
C ARG A 75 1.77 -13.83 -28.12
N LYS A 76 2.09 -15.11 -28.31
CA LYS A 76 3.23 -15.55 -29.12
C LYS A 76 3.03 -15.18 -30.58
#